data_AF-X1LH48-F1
#
_entry.id   AF-X1LH48-F1
#
_cell.length_a   1.000
_cell.length_b   1.000
_cell.length_c   1.000
_cell.angle_alpha   90.00
_cell.angle_beta   90.00
_cell.angle_gamma   90.00
#
_symmetry.space_group_name_H-M   'P 1'
#
loop_
_entity.id
_entity.type
_entity.pdbx_description
1 polymer ?
#
loop_
_entity_poly.entity_id
_entity_poly.type
_entity_poly.pdbx_seq_one_letter_code
_entity_poly.pdbx_strand_id
1 'polypeptide(L)'
;LDVDLSNSAGGENIYPENTKTLYQILLGFKPGNYLVHFYIPAGEYANRLEQAGMVPNVTHPTHRYLGARKPEDSPYDDKRIFIYSVKDLEPLFLRVFVDDGVDFEKCILSLLVNKCYLKQITPTAEQLAKALKIQYYSELRW
;
A
#
# COMPACT_ATOMS: atom_id res chain seq x y z
N LEU A 1 -11.52 7.41 -6.15
CA LEU A 1 -10.37 7.81 -7.01
C LEU A 1 -9.29 6.75 -6.85
N ASP A 2 -8.70 6.29 -7.94
CA ASP A 2 -7.57 5.36 -7.89
C ASP A 2 -6.27 6.13 -8.09
N VAL A 3 -5.32 5.91 -7.18
CA VAL A 3 -3.97 6.49 -7.22
C VAL A 3 -3.00 5.36 -7.55
N ASP A 4 -2.43 5.39 -8.75
CA ASP A 4 -1.41 4.43 -9.19
C ASP A 4 -0.04 4.83 -8.65
N LEU A 5 0.57 4.00 -7.80
CA LEU A 5 1.89 4.29 -7.23
C LEU A 5 3.06 3.91 -8.14
N SER A 6 2.80 3.19 -9.23
CA SER A 6 3.82 2.73 -10.16
C SER A 6 4.35 3.84 -11.07
N ASN A 7 5.32 3.51 -11.92
CA ASN A 7 5.90 4.41 -12.92
C ASN A 7 5.17 4.35 -14.27
N SER A 8 3.90 3.94 -14.27
CA SER A 8 3.04 3.93 -15.45
C SER A 8 2.73 5.36 -15.94
N ALA A 9 2.23 5.48 -17.17
CA ALA A 9 1.80 6.78 -17.68
C ALA A 9 0.61 7.32 -16.86
N GLY A 10 0.86 8.40 -16.11
CA GLY A 10 -0.13 8.98 -15.19
C GLY A 10 -0.07 8.44 -13.76
N GLY A 11 0.87 7.56 -13.44
CA GLY A 11 1.18 7.14 -12.07
C GLY A 11 2.02 8.16 -11.30
N GLU A 12 2.14 7.95 -10.00
CA GLU A 12 2.85 8.83 -9.07
C GLU A 12 4.38 8.63 -9.10
N ASN A 13 4.89 7.68 -9.89
CA ASN A 13 6.31 7.42 -10.10
C ASN A 13 7.08 7.07 -8.81
N ILE A 14 6.48 6.24 -7.94
CA ILE A 14 7.02 5.90 -6.62
C ILE A 14 7.78 4.56 -6.64
N TYR A 15 8.16 4.04 -7.82
CA TYR A 15 8.98 2.82 -7.94
C TYR A 15 10.43 3.15 -8.33
N PRO A 16 11.40 2.34 -7.88
CA PRO A 16 12.79 2.53 -8.30
C PRO A 16 12.98 2.08 -9.75
N GLU A 17 13.77 2.85 -10.51
CA GLU A 17 14.18 2.50 -11.88
C GLU A 17 15.38 1.52 -11.92
N ASN A 18 16.14 1.43 -10.82
CA ASN A 18 17.33 0.60 -10.73
C ASN A 18 17.01 -0.74 -10.06
N THR A 19 17.47 -1.84 -10.67
CA THR A 19 17.30 -3.21 -10.16
C THR A 19 17.97 -3.47 -8.82
N LYS A 20 18.92 -2.62 -8.40
CA LYS A 20 19.63 -2.69 -7.12
C LYS A 20 19.08 -1.72 -6.08
N THR A 21 17.88 -1.21 -6.27
CA THR A 21 17.26 -0.28 -5.33
C THR A 21 15.93 -0.82 -4.83
N LEU A 22 15.76 -0.76 -3.52
CA LEU A 22 14.50 -1.00 -2.82
C LEU A 22 14.03 0.34 -2.26
N TYR A 23 12.79 0.71 -2.50
CA TYR A 23 12.16 1.79 -1.76
C TYR A 23 11.35 1.21 -0.61
N GLN A 24 11.62 1.70 0.60
CA GLN A 24 10.73 1.53 1.75
C GLN A 24 9.92 2.81 1.88
N ILE A 25 8.62 2.71 1.66
CA ILE A 25 7.70 3.83 1.62
C ILE A 25 6.82 3.76 2.84
N LEU A 26 6.86 4.78 3.68
CA LEU A 26 5.95 4.94 4.80
C LEU A 26 4.76 5.76 4.32
N LEU A 27 3.55 5.23 4.52
CA LEU A 27 2.30 5.88 4.14
C LEU A 27 1.56 6.36 5.38
N GLY A 28 1.16 7.63 5.43
CA GLY A 28 0.29 8.18 6.46
C GLY A 28 -0.84 9.02 5.90
N PHE A 29 -1.87 9.23 6.71
CA PHE A 29 -3.13 9.85 6.33
C PHE A 29 -3.43 11.06 7.21
N LYS A 30 -3.78 12.22 6.63
CA LYS A 30 -4.40 13.29 7.43
C LYS A 30 -5.81 12.86 7.86
N PRO A 31 -6.30 13.33 9.03
CA PRO A 31 -7.66 13.09 9.46
C PRO A 31 -8.69 13.50 8.39
N GLY A 32 -9.78 12.75 8.31
CA GLY A 32 -10.90 12.98 7.39
C GLY A 32 -11.83 11.77 7.38
N ASN A 33 -12.99 11.90 6.73
CA ASN A 33 -13.96 10.81 6.62
C ASN A 33 -13.82 10.07 5.28
N TYR A 34 -12.81 9.22 5.17
CA TYR A 34 -12.56 8.45 3.95
C TYR A 34 -11.91 7.09 4.24
N LEU A 35 -12.05 6.19 3.28
CA LEU A 35 -11.50 4.85 3.25
C LEU A 35 -10.42 4.76 2.18
N VAL A 36 -9.40 3.96 2.44
CA VAL A 36 -8.32 3.65 1.50
C VAL A 36 -8.23 2.15 1.31
N HIS A 37 -8.43 1.69 0.08
CA HIS A 37 -8.23 0.29 -0.30
C HIS A 37 -6.95 0.12 -1.10
N PHE A 38 -6.30 -1.03 -0.92
CA PHE A 38 -5.07 -1.38 -1.60
C PHE A 38 -5.37 -2.46 -2.64
N TYR A 39 -4.88 -2.25 -3.87
CA TYR A 39 -4.99 -3.21 -4.95
C TYR A 39 -3.64 -3.50 -5.54
N ILE A 40 -3.36 -4.76 -5.77
CA ILE A 40 -2.18 -5.22 -6.47
C ILE A 40 -2.52 -6.58 -7.08
N PRO A 41 -2.44 -6.79 -8.40
CA PRO A 41 -2.37 -5.76 -9.45
C PRO A 41 -3.69 -4.94 -9.54
N ALA A 42 -3.86 -4.15 -10.60
CA ALA A 42 -5.09 -3.40 -10.85
C ALA A 42 -6.34 -4.29 -10.77
N GLY A 43 -7.30 -3.95 -9.90
CA GLY A 43 -8.58 -4.65 -9.77
C GLY A 43 -8.62 -5.76 -8.72
N GLU A 44 -7.47 -6.22 -8.21
CA GLU A 44 -7.41 -7.24 -7.16
C GLU A 44 -7.15 -6.63 -5.79
N TYR A 45 -8.07 -6.80 -4.85
CA TYR A 45 -7.90 -6.28 -3.50
C TYR A 45 -6.85 -7.07 -2.74
N ALA A 46 -5.83 -6.36 -2.23
CA ALA A 46 -4.76 -6.95 -1.43
C ALA A 46 -5.29 -7.63 -0.15
N ASN A 47 -6.43 -7.17 0.38
CA ASN A 47 -7.04 -7.65 1.62
C ASN A 47 -8.37 -8.41 1.37
N ARG A 48 -8.53 -9.03 0.19
CA ARG A 48 -9.70 -9.87 -0.10
C ARG A 48 -9.77 -11.07 0.87
N LEU A 49 -10.97 -11.43 1.30
CA LEU A 49 -11.20 -12.62 2.13
C LEU A 49 -11.47 -13.85 1.25
N GLU A 50 -11.07 -15.03 1.73
CA GLU A 50 -11.24 -16.33 1.03
C GLU A 50 -12.73 -16.72 0.89
N GLN A 51 -13.58 -16.23 1.79
CA GLN A 51 -15.02 -16.54 1.75
C GLN A 51 -15.68 -15.94 0.50
N ALA A 52 -16.39 -16.79 -0.24
CA ALA A 52 -17.14 -16.38 -1.43
C ALA A 52 -18.10 -15.22 -1.11
N GLY A 53 -18.07 -14.19 -1.96
CA GLY A 53 -18.88 -12.98 -1.80
C GLY A 53 -18.33 -11.95 -0.81
N MET A 54 -17.32 -12.27 0.00
CA MET A 54 -16.64 -11.34 0.91
C MET A 54 -15.52 -10.56 0.21
N VAL A 55 -15.91 -9.91 -0.89
CA VAL A 55 -15.03 -9.08 -1.70
C VAL A 55 -15.31 -7.61 -1.36
N PRO A 56 -14.28 -6.80 -1.10
CA PRO A 56 -14.51 -5.40 -0.85
C PRO A 56 -15.21 -4.72 -2.04
N ASN A 57 -16.19 -3.87 -1.74
CA ASN A 57 -16.98 -3.17 -2.76
C ASN A 57 -17.38 -1.79 -2.25
N VAL A 58 -16.79 -0.74 -2.83
CA VAL A 58 -17.03 0.66 -2.47
C VAL A 58 -18.48 1.13 -2.66
N THR A 59 -19.26 0.44 -3.50
CA THR A 59 -20.68 0.75 -3.75
C THR A 59 -21.63 0.03 -2.79
N HIS A 60 -21.14 -0.96 -2.03
CA HIS A 60 -21.95 -1.75 -1.12
C HIS A 60 -21.88 -1.18 0.30
N PRO A 61 -23.01 -1.01 1.00
CA PRO A 61 -23.05 -0.27 2.27
C PRO A 61 -22.13 -0.84 3.33
N THR A 62 -21.95 -2.17 3.37
CA THR A 62 -21.13 -2.86 4.35
C THR A 62 -19.81 -3.39 3.80
N HIS A 63 -19.74 -3.76 2.51
CA HIS A 63 -18.53 -4.41 1.98
C HIS A 63 -17.43 -3.40 1.67
N ARG A 64 -17.75 -2.10 1.58
CA ARG A 64 -16.75 -1.03 1.48
C ARG A 64 -15.83 -0.96 2.70
N TYR A 65 -16.23 -1.50 3.84
CA TYR A 65 -15.37 -1.54 5.03
C TYR A 65 -14.47 -2.78 5.09
N LEU A 66 -14.63 -3.75 4.18
CA LEU A 66 -13.80 -4.95 4.16
C LEU A 66 -12.37 -4.60 3.69
N GLY A 67 -11.39 -4.83 4.56
CA GLY A 67 -9.97 -4.65 4.23
C GLY A 67 -9.56 -3.20 3.91
N ALA A 68 -10.44 -2.23 4.16
CA ALA A 68 -10.15 -0.81 4.02
C ALA A 68 -9.26 -0.32 5.17
N ARG A 69 -8.47 0.73 4.92
CA ARG A 69 -7.79 1.51 5.94
C ARG A 69 -8.49 2.84 6.16
N LYS A 70 -8.55 3.26 7.42
CA LYS A 70 -8.99 4.59 7.84
C LYS A 70 -7.78 5.46 8.18
N PRO A 71 -7.94 6.79 8.25
CA PRO A 71 -6.84 7.67 8.61
C PRO A 71 -6.18 7.32 9.95
N GLU A 72 -6.96 6.85 10.93
CA GLU A 72 -6.46 6.42 12.24
C GLU A 72 -5.57 5.16 12.21
N ASP A 73 -5.65 4.33 11.16
CA ASP A 73 -4.82 3.12 11.05
C ASP A 73 -3.36 3.44 10.74
N SER A 74 -3.12 4.58 10.08
CA SER A 74 -1.78 5.09 9.79
C SER A 74 -1.78 6.62 9.79
N PRO A 75 -1.78 7.24 10.98
CA PRO A 75 -1.87 8.70 11.09
C PRO A 75 -0.71 9.42 10.37
N TYR A 76 -0.97 10.67 9.96
CA TYR A 76 0.01 11.49 9.24
C TYR A 76 1.34 11.64 10.02
N ASP A 77 1.27 11.89 11.32
CA ASP A 77 2.42 12.13 12.19
C ASP A 77 3.01 10.83 12.77
N ASP A 78 2.30 9.69 12.62
CA ASP A 78 2.73 8.37 13.08
C ASP A 78 2.41 7.32 12.01
N LYS A 79 3.27 7.25 10.98
CA LYS A 79 3.06 6.39 9.82
C LYS A 79 3.34 4.93 10.18
N ARG A 80 2.33 4.08 10.03
CA ARG A 80 2.35 2.66 10.42
C ARG A 80 2.27 1.69 9.25
N ILE A 81 1.91 2.17 8.05
CA ILE A 81 1.88 1.35 6.84
C ILE A 81 3.22 1.48 6.12
N PHE A 82 3.83 0.33 5.86
CA PHE A 82 5.09 0.19 5.11
C PHE A 82 4.82 -0.52 3.79
N ILE A 83 5.20 0.12 2.69
CA ILE A 83 5.15 -0.44 1.34
C ILE A 83 6.59 -0.62 0.86
N TYR A 84 6.90 -1.79 0.32
CA TYR A 84 8.22 -2.10 -0.22
C TYR A 84 8.10 -2.25 -1.73
N SER A 85 8.79 -1.40 -2.50
CA SER A 85 8.78 -1.45 -3.97
C SER A 85 10.17 -1.69 -4.55
N VAL A 86 10.21 -2.54 -5.57
CA VAL A 86 11.38 -2.82 -6.41
C VAL A 86 11.06 -2.43 -7.85
N LYS A 87 12.07 -2.45 -8.72
CA LYS A 87 11.89 -2.20 -10.15
C LYS A 87 10.90 -3.23 -10.71
N ASP A 88 9.95 -2.77 -11.52
CA ASP A 88 8.96 -3.61 -12.21
C ASP A 88 8.06 -4.46 -11.28
N LEU A 89 7.82 -4.02 -10.03
CA LEU A 89 6.78 -4.61 -9.19
C LEU A 89 5.40 -4.42 -9.85
N GLU A 90 4.48 -5.37 -9.63
CA GLU A 90 3.09 -5.22 -10.03
C GLU A 90 2.49 -3.90 -9.52
N PRO A 91 1.76 -3.13 -10.34
CA PRO A 91 1.25 -1.83 -9.95
C PRO A 91 0.34 -1.89 -8.71
N LEU A 92 0.73 -1.14 -7.68
CA LEU A 92 -0.02 -0.93 -6.45
C LEU A 92 -0.91 0.29 -6.60
N PHE A 93 -2.21 0.10 -6.48
CA PHE A 93 -3.19 1.18 -6.48
C PHE A 93 -3.75 1.42 -5.09
N LEU A 94 -3.96 2.70 -4.77
CA LEU A 94 -4.73 3.15 -3.61
C LEU A 94 -6.07 3.70 -4.10
N ARG A 95 -7.17 3.00 -3.82
CA ARG A 95 -8.50 3.57 -4.02
C ARG A 95 -8.91 4.37 -2.81
N VAL A 96 -9.01 5.67 -2.98
CA VAL A 96 -9.53 6.60 -1.98
C VAL A 96 -11.03 6.81 -2.21
N PHE A 97 -11.81 6.63 -1.16
CA PHE A 97 -13.27 6.73 -1.17
C PHE A 97 -13.74 7.60 0.00
N VAL A 98 -14.42 8.71 -0.28
CA VAL A 98 -15.05 9.54 0.76
C VAL A 98 -16.27 8.81 1.29
N ASP A 99 -16.38 8.68 2.61
CA ASP A 99 -17.47 7.93 3.23
C ASP A 99 -18.78 8.74 3.25
N ASP A 100 -19.90 8.04 3.47
CA ASP A 100 -21.23 8.65 3.39
C ASP A 100 -21.42 9.80 4.39
N GLY A 101 -22.29 10.75 4.02
CA GLY A 101 -22.63 11.90 4.87
C GLY A 101 -21.64 13.06 4.79
N VAL A 102 -20.68 13.01 3.86
CA VAL A 102 -19.72 14.09 3.61
C VAL A 102 -19.70 14.44 2.12
N ASP A 103 -20.22 15.62 1.78
CA ASP A 103 -20.33 16.08 0.38
C ASP A 103 -18.97 16.33 -0.28
N PHE A 104 -17.99 16.79 0.52
CA PHE A 104 -16.62 17.02 0.07
C PHE A 104 -15.63 16.75 1.21
N GLU A 105 -14.60 15.96 0.92
CA GLU A 105 -13.51 15.68 1.86
C GLU A 105 -12.16 15.81 1.14
N LYS A 106 -11.23 16.53 1.76
CA LYS A 106 -9.87 16.66 1.22
C LYS A 106 -9.03 15.48 1.72
N CYS A 107 -8.86 14.48 0.87
CA CYS A 107 -8.03 13.33 1.18
C CYS A 107 -6.54 13.66 0.98
N ILE A 108 -5.73 13.61 2.05
CA ILE A 108 -4.29 13.89 1.97
C ILE A 108 -3.51 12.67 2.45
N LEU A 109 -2.78 12.07 1.51
CA LEU A 109 -1.86 10.96 1.76
C LEU A 109 -0.43 11.51 1.80
N SER A 110 0.37 11.05 2.75
CA SER A 110 1.76 11.43 2.95
C SER A 110 2.65 10.22 2.75
N LEU A 111 3.58 10.33 1.80
CA LEU A 111 4.57 9.31 1.50
C LEU A 111 5.95 9.79 1.97
N LEU A 112 6.64 8.97 2.75
CA LEU A 112 8.06 9.17 3.06
C LEU A 112 8.85 8.00 2.46
N VAL A 113 9.77 8.30 1.55
CA VAL A 113 10.52 7.28 0.80
C VAL A 113 11.94 7.18 1.32
N ASN A 114 12.29 6.02 1.88
CA ASN A 114 13.66 5.64 2.19
C ASN A 114 14.24 4.79 1.05
N LYS A 115 15.37 5.20 0.49
CA LYS A 115 16.03 4.52 -0.64
C LYS A 115 17.13 3.60 -0.13
N CYS A 116 16.98 2.30 -0.36
CA CYS A 116 17.90 1.27 0.10
C CYS A 116 18.64 0.64 -1.08
N TYR A 117 19.95 0.40 -0.90
CA TYR A 117 20.74 -0.36 -1.87
C TYR A 117 20.63 -1.87 -1.61
N LEU A 118 20.30 -2.62 -2.65
CA LEU A 118 20.22 -4.08 -2.60
C LEU A 118 21.58 -4.68 -2.98
N LYS A 119 22.10 -5.51 -2.08
CA LYS A 119 23.33 -6.27 -2.28
C LYS A 119 23.18 -7.65 -1.66
N GLN A 120 23.49 -8.69 -2.44
CA GLN A 120 23.64 -10.03 -1.89
C GLN A 120 24.89 -10.10 -1.02
N ILE A 121 24.74 -10.64 0.18
CA ILE A 121 25.82 -10.82 1.16
C ILE A 121 25.73 -12.23 1.77
N THR A 122 26.82 -12.69 2.36
CA THR A 122 26.81 -13.83 3.30
C THR A 122 26.64 -13.24 4.70
N PRO A 123 25.45 -13.35 5.32
CA PRO A 123 25.17 -12.62 6.56
C PRO A 123 25.85 -13.29 7.76
N THR A 124 26.32 -12.48 8.71
CA THR A 124 26.79 -12.98 10.02
C THR A 124 25.60 -13.32 10.92
N ALA A 125 25.83 -14.10 11.98
CA ALA A 125 24.79 -14.41 12.97
C ALA A 125 24.20 -13.13 13.61
N GLU A 126 25.03 -12.12 13.88
CA GLU A 126 24.58 -10.83 14.42
C GLU A 126 23.72 -10.05 13.42
N GLN A 127 24.09 -10.04 12.14
CA GLN A 127 23.30 -9.40 11.09
C GLN A 127 21.94 -10.06 10.94
N LEU A 128 21.88 -11.40 10.97
CA LEU A 128 20.61 -12.15 10.95
C LEU A 128 19.73 -11.84 12.15
N ALA A 129 20.32 -11.71 13.35
CA ALA A 129 19.58 -11.39 14.57
C ALA A 129 18.95 -9.99 14.56
N LYS A 130 19.54 -9.05 13.81
CA LYS A 130 19.05 -7.66 13.68
C LYS A 130 18.27 -7.40 12.38
N ALA A 131 18.22 -8.39 11.48
CA ALA A 131 17.61 -8.21 10.17
C ALA A 131 16.09 -8.07 10.28
N LEU A 132 15.54 -7.11 9.54
CA LEU A 132 14.11 -7.07 9.28
C LEU A 132 13.79 -8.09 8.18
N LYS A 133 13.01 -9.12 8.51
CA LYS A 133 12.48 -10.05 7.52
C LYS A 133 11.32 -9.40 6.78
N ILE A 134 11.53 -9.11 5.49
CA ILE A 134 10.46 -8.68 4.59
C ILE A 134 9.86 -9.93 3.95
N GLN A 135 8.61 -10.24 4.28
CA GLN A 135 7.86 -11.28 3.60
C GLN A 135 7.16 -10.65 2.39
N TYR A 136 7.31 -11.28 1.23
CA TYR A 136 6.62 -10.88 0.01
C TYR A 136 5.87 -12.09 -0.54
N TYR A 137 4.71 -11.85 -1.13
CA TYR A 137 3.95 -12.88 -1.82
C TYR A 137 4.48 -13.00 -3.25
N SER A 138 4.82 -14.22 -3.67
CA SER A 138 5.17 -14.51 -5.07
C SER A 138 3.91 -14.72 -5.93
N GLU A 139 2.81 -15.08 -5.30
CA GLU A 139 1.48 -15.24 -5.88
C GLU A 139 0.48 -14.73 -4.83
N LEU A 140 -0.51 -13.94 -5.24
CA LEU A 140 -1.68 -13.68 -4.41
C LEU A 140 -2.49 -14.96 -4.37
N ARG A 141 -2.45 -15.67 -3.23
CA ARG A 141 -3.25 -16.88 -3.03
C ARG A 141 -4.54 -16.48 -2.34
N TRP A 142 -5.66 -16.88 -2.94
CA TRP A 142 -7.02 -16.73 -2.44
C TRP A 142 -7.67 -18.09 -2.29
#